data_AF-A0A2M7TRA7-F1
#
_entry.id   AF-A0A2M7TRA7-F1
#
_cell.length_a   1.000
_cell.length_b   1.000
_cell.length_c   1.000
_cell.angle_alpha   90.00
_cell.angle_beta   90.00
_cell.angle_gamma   90.00
#
_symmetry.space_group_name_H-M   'P 1'
#
loop_
_entity.id
_entity.type
_entity.pdbx_description
1 polymer ?
#
loop_
_entity_poly.entity_id
_entity_poly.type
_entity_poly.pdbx_seq_one_letter_code
_entity_poly.pdbx_strand_id
1 'polypeptide(L)'
;MNLADQQKSLKLSLIDCDLDKMRHVHPLISQLHEGVIKFLPQGLYDPQDLEHQTLFRLTTFDPKDITDQVIKDVINEQCLIIEDRLKNSKFDLEYLFRGLTGKSNDLNIKCRLQMTRNNNTVFATSENGIVLEVLFKKVEEEEIINLFTNDLHYIHEGRTRGETFGLYFAYDKLPWAIETTESSILAKEYKQKALLAHGIDPNKAMELTRLYTLPGSPRNAISILDGLIRNYYLGRGLEAIYTTVMPMYSKTKGATISGGIDKVLLVKDLRHKFVAVQIGEKTCYRQATTAFINNNQIDDYLVSHKNFPLMSVVEVFTYLNKPPLEPLPILKDDKKAIYIPLTEREDGSFHKNIEVETKFLIDNVSEVLGKLADTACYKGCEYIRDTIYNLDDARLRLRVKNNFEKKEVEAMFKHRVGDGGGLKVEVEELVYKGDNLEEALKKIKSLGEFVEYNSYEKIRLNYEMSKPHSHLTLDIYPYGAWLEIEDDESAVWKNAEKLGFKKEESTGKNADELYEEWCRKNKLDILW
;
A
#
# COMPACT_ATOMS: atom_id res chain seq x y z
N MET A 1 -25.82 -3.79 4.35
CA MET A 1 -25.09 -4.48 5.44
C MET A 1 -24.69 -3.42 6.45
N ASN A 2 -24.89 -3.63 7.75
CA ASN A 2 -24.54 -2.65 8.79
C ASN A 2 -23.00 -2.59 8.95
N LEU A 3 -22.42 -1.42 9.25
CA LEU A 3 -20.98 -1.23 9.49
C LEU A 3 -20.40 -2.26 10.49
N ALA A 4 -21.16 -2.62 11.52
CA ALA A 4 -20.74 -3.60 12.51
C ALA A 4 -20.53 -5.01 11.93
N ASP A 5 -21.32 -5.40 10.93
CA ASP A 5 -21.19 -6.71 10.28
C ASP A 5 -20.02 -6.70 9.29
N GLN A 6 -19.87 -5.58 8.56
CA GLN A 6 -18.72 -5.37 7.68
C GLN A 6 -17.40 -5.41 8.46
N GLN A 7 -17.32 -4.74 9.62
CA GLN A 7 -16.14 -4.72 10.49
C GLN A 7 -15.77 -6.12 10.98
N LYS A 8 -16.75 -6.95 11.36
CA LYS A 8 -16.52 -8.32 11.83
C LYS A 8 -16.05 -9.26 10.73
N SER A 9 -16.41 -8.99 9.48
CA SER A 9 -16.03 -9.78 8.31
C SER A 9 -14.62 -9.47 7.76
N LEU A 10 -13.93 -8.46 8.32
CA LEU A 10 -12.63 -8.04 7.83
C LEU A 10 -11.58 -9.13 8.07
N LYS A 11 -10.94 -9.57 6.99
CA LYS A 11 -9.70 -10.36 7.03
C LYS A 11 -8.52 -9.39 6.99
N LEU A 12 -7.74 -9.34 8.08
CA LEU A 12 -6.64 -8.40 8.25
C LEU A 12 -5.33 -9.15 8.45
N SER A 13 -4.30 -8.74 7.71
CA SER A 13 -2.92 -9.09 8.05
C SER A 13 -2.44 -8.13 9.14
N LEU A 14 -1.82 -8.66 10.20
CA LEU A 14 -1.40 -7.88 11.36
C LEU A 14 0.08 -8.08 11.64
N ILE A 15 0.76 -7.00 11.99
CA ILE A 15 2.16 -7.02 12.45
C ILE A 15 2.28 -6.31 13.80
N ASP A 16 3.32 -6.63 14.55
CA ASP A 16 3.72 -5.78 15.67
C ASP A 16 4.27 -4.46 15.13
N CYS A 17 3.73 -3.35 15.60
CA CYS A 17 4.13 -2.02 15.19
C CYS A 17 4.28 -1.14 16.41
N ASP A 18 5.45 -0.54 16.54
CA ASP A 18 5.76 0.41 17.59
C ASP A 18 6.22 1.71 16.92
N LEU A 19 5.35 2.71 16.95
CA LEU A 19 5.65 4.02 16.38
C LEU A 19 6.89 4.65 17.00
N ASP A 20 7.22 4.36 18.26
CA ASP A 20 8.38 4.94 18.91
C ASP A 20 9.68 4.28 18.43
N LYS A 21 9.68 2.96 18.20
CA LYS A 21 10.83 2.26 17.60
C LYS A 21 11.07 2.68 16.15
N MET A 22 10.02 3.05 15.42
CA MET A 22 10.12 3.55 14.06
C MET A 22 10.56 5.03 13.99
N ARG A 23 11.02 5.66 15.08
CA ARG A 23 11.44 7.09 15.10
C ARG A 23 12.79 7.34 14.45
N HIS A 24 13.64 6.33 14.34
CA HIS A 24 14.99 6.48 13.80
C HIS A 24 14.97 6.45 12.27
N VAL A 25 15.72 7.38 11.66
CA VAL A 25 16.04 7.33 10.22
C VAL A 25 16.80 6.04 9.94
N HIS A 26 16.56 5.44 8.78
CA HIS A 26 17.32 4.28 8.37
C HIS A 26 18.83 4.66 8.27
N PRO A 27 19.76 3.92 8.92
CA PRO A 27 21.17 4.30 8.96
C PRO A 27 21.81 4.56 7.59
N LEU A 28 21.45 3.74 6.59
CA LEU A 28 21.90 3.95 5.20
C LEU A 28 21.43 5.30 4.64
N ILE A 29 20.19 5.72 4.91
CA ILE A 29 19.68 7.01 4.45
C ILE A 29 20.38 8.15 5.16
N SER A 30 20.69 8.01 6.46
CA SER A 30 21.50 9.01 7.17
C SER A 30 22.88 9.19 6.53
N GLN A 31 23.55 8.10 6.13
CA GLN A 31 24.84 8.17 5.44
C GLN A 31 24.72 8.79 4.05
N LEU A 32 23.73 8.37 3.25
CA LEU A 32 23.50 8.93 1.92
C LEU A 32 23.15 10.42 1.99
N HIS A 33 22.39 10.83 2.99
CA HIS A 33 22.03 12.23 3.21
C HIS A 33 23.26 13.14 3.38
N GLU A 34 24.26 12.71 4.15
CA GLU A 34 25.52 13.46 4.29
C GLU A 34 26.25 13.60 2.95
N GLY A 35 26.28 12.53 2.15
CA GLY A 35 26.85 12.54 0.80
C GLY A 35 26.09 13.45 -0.16
N VAL A 36 24.76 13.44 -0.13
CA VAL A 36 23.90 14.27 -0.98
C VAL A 36 24.11 15.76 -0.65
N ILE A 37 24.03 16.15 0.62
CA ILE A 37 24.18 17.56 1.04
C ILE A 37 25.49 18.17 0.55
N LYS A 38 26.58 17.39 0.58
CA LYS A 38 27.91 17.83 0.14
C LYS A 38 27.95 18.29 -1.33
N PHE A 39 27.08 17.72 -2.16
CA PHE A 39 27.10 17.94 -3.61
C PHE A 39 25.87 18.68 -4.14
N LEU A 40 24.95 19.13 -3.27
CA LEU A 40 23.80 19.92 -3.71
C LEU A 40 24.30 21.22 -4.39
N PRO A 41 23.83 21.53 -5.61
CA PRO A 41 24.15 22.79 -6.25
C PRO A 41 23.55 23.98 -5.48
N GLN A 42 23.96 25.18 -5.88
CA GLN A 42 23.26 26.40 -5.51
C GLN A 42 22.38 26.82 -6.69
N GLY A 43 21.17 27.29 -6.41
CA GLY A 43 20.25 27.75 -7.44
C GLY A 43 18.95 28.27 -6.86
N LEU A 44 18.04 28.67 -7.74
CA LEU A 44 16.72 29.18 -7.39
C LEU A 44 15.68 28.05 -7.43
N TYR A 45 15.86 27.08 -6.53
CA TYR A 45 14.98 25.94 -6.30
C TYR A 45 15.03 25.56 -4.82
N ASP A 46 14.10 24.73 -4.37
CA ASP A 46 14.13 24.21 -3.00
C ASP A 46 15.17 23.09 -2.84
N PRO A 47 16.25 23.30 -2.05
CA PRO A 47 17.25 22.27 -1.83
C PRO A 47 16.70 21.03 -1.12
N GLN A 48 15.63 21.16 -0.34
CA GLN A 48 15.01 20.02 0.34
C GLN A 48 14.25 19.12 -0.65
N ASP A 49 13.63 19.71 -1.67
CA ASP A 49 13.00 18.97 -2.76
C ASP A 49 14.04 18.15 -3.54
N LEU A 50 15.14 18.79 -3.97
CA LEU A 50 16.24 18.11 -4.66
C LEU A 50 16.86 17.00 -3.81
N GLU A 51 17.05 17.24 -2.51
CA GLU A 51 17.55 16.24 -1.57
C GLU A 51 16.64 14.99 -1.52
N HIS A 52 15.33 15.16 -1.34
CA HIS A 52 14.40 14.03 -1.26
C HIS A 52 14.31 13.27 -2.58
N GLN A 53 14.18 13.97 -3.71
CA GLN A 53 14.16 13.34 -5.03
C GLN A 53 15.43 12.53 -5.29
N THR A 54 16.60 13.09 -4.92
CA THR A 54 17.89 12.40 -5.01
C THR A 54 17.91 11.15 -4.13
N LEU A 55 17.53 11.25 -2.86
CA LEU A 55 17.51 10.11 -1.94
C LEU A 55 16.57 9.00 -2.42
N PHE A 56 15.43 9.35 -3.00
CA PHE A 56 14.50 8.38 -3.55
C PHE A 56 15.09 7.71 -4.79
N ARG A 57 15.68 8.50 -5.70
CA ARG A 57 16.29 7.99 -6.93
C ARG A 57 17.48 7.08 -6.63
N LEU A 58 18.25 7.36 -5.59
CA LEU A 58 19.33 6.47 -5.13
C LEU A 58 18.81 5.10 -4.67
N THR A 59 17.53 4.95 -4.31
CA THR A 59 16.97 3.65 -3.91
C THR A 59 16.92 2.62 -5.05
N THR A 60 17.04 3.05 -6.30
CA THR A 60 17.02 2.13 -7.47
C THR A 60 18.37 1.48 -7.75
N PHE A 61 19.41 1.82 -6.99
CA PHE A 61 20.76 1.26 -7.13
C PHE A 61 21.00 0.23 -6.02
N ASP A 62 21.87 -0.74 -6.25
CA ASP A 62 22.40 -1.54 -5.15
C ASP A 62 23.17 -0.60 -4.21
N PRO A 63 22.92 -0.61 -2.88
CA PRO A 63 23.66 0.21 -1.94
C PRO A 63 25.19 0.13 -2.06
N LYS A 64 25.71 -1.03 -2.49
CA LYS A 64 27.16 -1.24 -2.66
C LYS A 64 27.76 -0.47 -3.83
N ASP A 65 26.94 -0.11 -4.82
CA ASP A 65 27.37 0.55 -6.05
C ASP A 65 27.19 2.08 -5.97
N ILE A 66 26.64 2.60 -4.88
CA ILE A 66 26.44 4.04 -4.68
C ILE A 66 27.77 4.69 -4.31
N THR A 67 28.40 5.32 -5.30
CA THR A 67 29.63 6.11 -5.13
C THR A 67 29.34 7.62 -5.14
N ASP A 68 30.32 8.45 -4.74
CA ASP A 68 30.24 9.91 -4.86
C ASP A 68 29.90 10.36 -6.29
N GLN A 69 30.36 9.62 -7.31
CA GLN A 69 30.04 9.93 -8.71
C GLN A 69 28.57 9.64 -9.02
N VAL A 70 28.05 8.48 -8.59
CA VAL A 70 26.62 8.14 -8.74
C VAL A 70 25.73 9.17 -8.05
N ILE A 71 26.11 9.62 -6.84
CA ILE A 71 25.38 10.67 -6.11
C ILE A 71 25.33 11.95 -6.93
N LYS A 72 26.45 12.42 -7.48
CA LYS A 72 26.51 13.62 -8.33
C LYS A 72 25.67 13.48 -9.59
N ASP A 73 25.75 12.33 -10.25
CA ASP A 73 25.00 12.07 -11.49
C ASP A 73 23.49 12.09 -11.23
N VAL A 74 23.05 11.47 -10.13
CA VAL A 74 21.64 11.52 -9.69
C VAL A 74 21.22 12.94 -9.30
N ILE A 75 22.04 13.69 -8.56
CA ILE A 75 21.75 15.08 -8.23
C ILE A 75 21.55 15.92 -9.50
N ASN A 76 22.44 15.76 -10.49
CA ASN A 76 22.33 16.48 -11.75
C ASN A 76 21.05 16.08 -12.52
N GLU A 77 20.71 14.78 -12.56
CA GLU A 77 19.48 14.28 -13.17
C GLU A 77 18.23 14.88 -12.51
N GLN A 78 18.15 14.85 -11.18
CA GLN A 78 16.98 15.36 -10.44
C GLN A 78 16.92 16.89 -10.46
N CYS A 79 18.06 17.59 -10.52
CA CYS A 79 18.10 19.03 -10.71
C CYS A 79 17.50 19.44 -12.05
N LEU A 80 17.82 18.72 -13.14
CA LEU A 80 17.23 18.96 -14.47
C LEU A 80 15.71 18.78 -14.45
N ILE A 81 15.19 17.78 -13.73
CA ILE A 81 13.75 17.56 -13.58
C ILE A 81 13.09 18.74 -12.86
N ILE A 82 13.70 19.24 -11.80
CA ILE A 82 13.19 20.40 -11.05
C ILE A 82 13.22 21.65 -11.92
N GLU A 83 14.33 21.91 -12.62
CA GLU A 83 14.48 23.06 -13.51
C GLU A 83 13.45 23.04 -14.65
N ASP A 84 13.24 21.89 -15.29
CA ASP A 84 12.25 21.73 -16.37
C ASP A 84 10.83 22.00 -15.87
N ARG A 85 10.50 21.50 -14.67
CA ARG A 85 9.21 21.74 -14.01
C ARG A 85 9.01 23.22 -13.68
N LEU A 86 10.03 23.89 -13.12
CA LEU A 86 9.95 25.30 -12.72
C LEU A 86 10.01 26.27 -13.89
N LYS A 87 10.67 25.91 -15.01
CA LYS A 87 10.84 26.77 -16.19
C LYS A 87 9.51 27.26 -16.78
N ASN A 88 8.46 26.45 -16.65
CA ASN A 88 7.13 26.76 -17.18
C ASN A 88 6.21 27.41 -16.15
N SER A 89 6.69 27.65 -14.92
CA SER A 89 5.87 28.27 -13.88
C SER A 89 5.58 29.73 -14.21
N LYS A 90 4.33 30.14 -14.04
CA LYS A 90 3.89 31.52 -14.25
C LYS A 90 4.19 32.43 -13.04
N PHE A 91 4.69 31.86 -11.95
CA PHE A 91 4.91 32.54 -10.70
C PHE A 91 6.36 33.02 -10.56
N ASP A 92 6.54 34.09 -9.79
CA ASP A 92 7.87 34.64 -9.49
C ASP A 92 8.63 33.71 -8.55
N LEU A 93 9.63 33.00 -9.09
CA LEU A 93 10.48 32.07 -8.35
C LEU A 93 11.32 32.77 -7.28
N GLU A 94 11.71 34.04 -7.48
CA GLU A 94 12.45 34.79 -6.45
C GLU A 94 11.56 35.08 -5.24
N TYR A 95 10.29 35.37 -5.48
CA TYR A 95 9.30 35.56 -4.41
C TYR A 95 8.98 34.24 -3.68
N LEU A 96 8.80 33.13 -4.42
CA LEU A 96 8.52 31.81 -3.86
C LEU A 96 9.68 31.29 -2.99
N PHE A 97 10.92 31.47 -3.45
CA PHE A 97 12.12 31.01 -2.77
C PHE A 97 12.88 32.11 -2.04
N ARG A 98 12.22 33.24 -1.74
CA ARG A 98 12.80 34.39 -1.01
C ARG A 98 13.46 33.99 0.30
N GLY A 99 12.96 32.91 0.91
CA GLY A 99 13.50 32.33 2.14
C GLY A 99 14.93 31.82 2.06
N LEU A 100 15.38 31.43 0.86
CA LEU A 100 16.74 30.95 0.61
C LEU A 100 17.77 32.08 0.48
N THR A 101 17.32 33.27 0.07
CA THR A 101 18.23 34.40 -0.20
C THR A 101 18.86 34.98 1.06
N GLY A 102 18.29 34.69 2.24
CA GLY A 102 18.65 35.29 3.51
C GLY A 102 18.28 36.78 3.63
N LYS A 103 17.68 37.39 2.60
CA LYS A 103 17.24 38.79 2.58
C LYS A 103 15.84 38.97 3.15
N SER A 104 15.01 37.92 3.14
CA SER A 104 13.66 37.98 3.69
C SER A 104 13.67 37.88 5.20
N ASN A 105 12.80 38.62 5.87
CA ASN A 105 12.63 38.58 7.33
C ASN A 105 11.57 37.57 7.79
N ASP A 106 10.81 36.97 6.85
CA ASP A 106 9.67 36.10 7.14
C ASP A 106 9.99 34.61 6.96
N LEU A 107 10.33 34.17 5.77
CA LEU A 107 10.66 32.79 5.41
C LEU A 107 12.16 32.51 5.51
N ASN A 108 12.90 33.15 6.42
CA ASN A 108 14.36 33.06 6.40
C ASN A 108 14.88 31.70 6.90
N ILE A 109 15.57 30.93 6.06
CA ILE A 109 16.16 29.64 6.48
C ILE A 109 17.21 29.78 7.60
N LYS A 110 17.91 30.92 7.69
CA LYS A 110 18.94 31.18 8.71
C LYS A 110 18.33 31.69 10.03
N CYS A 111 17.13 32.25 9.98
CA CYS A 111 16.42 32.79 11.13
C CYS A 111 14.95 32.33 11.10
N ARG A 112 14.75 31.01 11.23
CA ARG A 112 13.41 30.42 11.10
C ARG A 112 12.51 30.88 12.24
N LEU A 113 11.34 31.40 11.88
CA LEU A 113 10.27 31.73 12.82
C LEU A 113 9.72 30.46 13.48
N GLN A 114 9.03 30.65 14.59
CA GLN A 114 8.22 29.64 15.26
C GLN A 114 6.78 30.14 15.37
N MET A 115 5.83 29.27 15.05
CA MET A 115 4.44 29.61 15.21
C MET A 115 4.00 29.47 16.67
N THR A 116 3.29 30.48 17.13
CA THR A 116 2.62 30.51 18.43
C THR A 116 1.15 30.81 18.23
N ARG A 117 0.31 30.29 19.12
CA ARG A 117 -1.12 30.56 19.12
C ARG A 117 -1.45 31.40 20.33
N ASN A 118 -2.15 32.51 20.11
CA ASN A 118 -2.73 33.32 21.17
C ASN A 118 -4.22 33.48 20.89
N ASN A 119 -5.06 32.86 21.72
CA ASN A 119 -6.50 32.74 21.51
C ASN A 119 -6.85 32.11 20.14
N ASN A 120 -7.58 32.84 19.30
CA ASN A 120 -8.00 32.41 17.96
C ASN A 120 -7.05 32.89 16.85
N THR A 121 -5.96 33.59 17.20
CA THR A 121 -5.01 34.12 16.22
C THR A 121 -3.69 33.35 16.30
N VAL A 122 -3.09 33.15 15.13
CA VAL A 122 -1.81 32.46 14.97
C VAL A 122 -0.76 33.49 14.55
N PHE A 123 0.40 33.44 15.20
CA PHE A 123 1.51 34.35 14.93
C PHE A 123 2.76 33.54 14.61
N ALA A 124 3.64 34.08 13.79
CA ALA A 124 5.00 33.58 13.60
C ALA A 124 5.98 34.54 14.26
N THR A 125 6.79 34.02 15.18
CA THR A 125 7.67 34.81 16.04
C THR A 125 9.12 34.38 15.91
N SER A 126 10.05 35.33 15.92
CA SER A 126 11.50 35.05 16.00
C SER A 126 12.04 35.32 17.41
N GLU A 127 13.19 34.74 17.75
CA GLU A 127 13.95 35.09 18.96
C GLU A 127 14.36 36.58 18.99
N ASN A 128 14.49 37.21 17.83
CA ASN A 128 14.85 38.63 17.68
C ASN A 128 13.64 39.59 17.73
N GLY A 129 12.46 39.12 18.15
CA GLY A 129 11.28 39.96 18.36
C GLY A 129 10.41 40.26 17.14
N ILE A 130 10.72 39.71 15.95
CA ILE A 130 9.78 39.71 14.81
C ILE A 130 8.50 39.00 15.21
N VAL A 131 7.34 39.61 14.92
CA VAL A 131 6.00 39.02 15.10
C VAL A 131 5.20 39.29 13.83
N LEU A 132 4.80 38.22 13.14
CA LEU A 132 3.98 38.28 11.94
C LEU A 132 2.65 37.58 12.18
N GLU A 133 1.54 38.20 11.78
CA GLU A 133 0.23 37.55 11.80
C GLU A 133 0.16 36.48 10.69
N VAL A 134 -0.34 35.30 11.06
CA VAL A 134 -0.56 34.18 10.16
C VAL A 134 -2.05 33.96 9.96
N LEU A 135 -2.48 33.96 8.70
CA LEU A 135 -3.85 33.67 8.31
C LEU A 135 -3.98 32.22 7.86
N PHE A 136 -5.01 31.54 8.36
CA PHE A 136 -5.43 30.21 7.91
C PHE A 136 -6.69 30.36 7.06
N LYS A 137 -6.62 29.92 5.80
CA LYS A 137 -7.72 30.07 4.83
C LYS A 137 -7.87 28.82 3.97
N LYS A 138 -9.08 28.60 3.48
CA LYS A 138 -9.31 27.69 2.35
C LYS A 138 -8.74 28.37 1.08
N VAL A 139 -8.07 27.58 0.25
CA VAL A 139 -7.53 28.00 -1.05
C VAL A 139 -8.53 27.54 -2.11
N GLU A 140 -9.06 28.48 -2.88
CA GLU A 140 -10.07 28.20 -3.91
C GLU A 140 -9.53 28.46 -5.32
N GLU A 141 -8.45 29.22 -5.45
CA GLU A 141 -7.82 29.53 -6.72
C GLU A 141 -7.09 28.31 -7.29
N GLU A 142 -7.63 27.74 -8.37
CA GLU A 142 -7.08 26.55 -9.03
C GLU A 142 -5.62 26.75 -9.48
N GLU A 143 -5.25 27.95 -9.93
CA GLU A 143 -3.88 28.27 -10.33
C GLU A 143 -2.89 28.13 -9.15
N ILE A 144 -3.30 28.51 -7.93
CA ILE A 144 -2.47 28.37 -6.74
C ILE A 144 -2.37 26.89 -6.35
N ILE A 145 -3.47 26.14 -6.38
CA ILE A 145 -3.47 24.71 -6.07
C ILE A 145 -2.55 23.95 -7.06
N ASN A 146 -2.63 24.30 -8.35
CA ASN A 146 -1.80 23.72 -9.41
C ASN A 146 -0.32 24.08 -9.26
N LEU A 147 0.03 25.30 -8.85
CA LEU A 147 1.41 25.66 -8.50
C LEU A 147 1.99 24.68 -7.47
N PHE A 148 1.26 24.44 -6.38
CA PHE A 148 1.77 23.60 -5.31
C PHE A 148 1.72 22.11 -5.61
N THR A 149 0.81 21.66 -6.50
CA THR A 149 0.68 20.24 -6.83
C THR A 149 1.57 19.83 -7.99
N ASN A 150 1.69 20.67 -9.03
CA ASN A 150 2.36 20.32 -10.28
C ASN A 150 3.74 20.99 -10.43
N ASP A 151 3.91 22.23 -9.98
CA ASP A 151 5.15 22.99 -10.22
C ASP A 151 6.15 22.84 -9.07
N LEU A 152 5.69 22.71 -7.83
CA LEU A 152 6.54 22.66 -6.63
C LEU A 152 6.67 21.26 -6.02
N HIS A 153 5.68 20.38 -6.18
CA HIS A 153 5.72 19.04 -5.58
C HIS A 153 6.27 17.98 -6.54
N TYR A 154 7.10 17.09 -5.99
CA TYR A 154 7.77 16.00 -6.68
C TYR A 154 7.05 14.63 -6.74
N ILE A 155 5.91 14.44 -6.07
CA ILE A 155 5.25 13.12 -5.96
C ILE A 155 3.81 13.14 -6.49
N HIS A 156 3.13 14.28 -6.44
CA HIS A 156 1.68 14.31 -6.64
C HIS A 156 1.32 14.62 -8.08
N GLU A 157 0.61 13.70 -8.72
CA GLU A 157 -0.34 14.08 -9.77
C GLU A 157 -1.46 14.89 -9.14
N GLY A 158 -2.06 15.81 -9.89
CA GLY A 158 -3.22 16.62 -9.51
C GLY A 158 -4.22 15.91 -8.59
N ARG A 159 -4.09 16.07 -7.27
CA ARG A 159 -5.06 15.60 -6.27
C ARG A 159 -6.02 16.74 -5.96
N THR A 160 -6.92 17.05 -6.89
CA THR A 160 -7.86 18.19 -6.76
C THR A 160 -9.23 17.77 -6.20
N ARG A 161 -9.33 16.62 -5.52
CA ARG A 161 -10.61 15.97 -5.20
C ARG A 161 -11.22 16.36 -3.84
N GLY A 162 -10.63 17.31 -3.11
CA GLY A 162 -11.21 17.82 -1.87
C GLY A 162 -10.81 19.27 -1.54
N GLU A 163 -10.84 19.62 -0.26
CA GLU A 163 -10.62 21.01 0.17
C GLU A 163 -9.13 21.27 0.36
N THR A 164 -8.67 22.43 -0.09
CA THR A 164 -7.27 22.84 0.08
C THR A 164 -7.18 23.99 1.08
N PHE A 165 -6.21 23.92 1.98
CA PHE A 165 -6.00 24.89 3.06
C PHE A 165 -4.58 25.42 3.01
N GLY A 166 -4.42 26.71 3.29
CA GLY A 166 -3.14 27.41 3.24
C GLY A 166 -2.89 28.27 4.46
N LEU A 167 -1.60 28.41 4.81
CA LEU A 167 -1.10 29.41 5.75
C LEU A 167 -0.44 30.55 5.00
N TYR A 168 -0.82 31.77 5.35
CA TYR A 168 -0.36 33.00 4.71
C TYR A 168 0.21 33.94 5.77
N PHE A 169 1.19 34.76 5.40
CA PHE A 169 1.35 36.03 6.11
C PHE A 169 0.29 37.01 5.64
N ALA A 170 -0.15 37.92 6.51
CA ALA A 170 -1.28 38.81 6.19
C ALA A 170 -1.12 39.62 4.90
N TYR A 171 0.12 39.89 4.48
CA TYR A 171 0.46 40.63 3.25
C TYR A 171 0.71 39.73 2.03
N ASP A 172 0.81 38.41 2.20
CA ASP A 172 1.09 37.48 1.11
C ASP A 172 -0.16 37.14 0.31
N LYS A 173 0.01 37.02 -1.01
CA LYS A 173 -1.03 36.52 -1.92
C LYS A 173 -1.01 35.00 -2.07
N LEU A 174 0.15 34.39 -1.85
CA LEU A 174 0.35 32.94 -1.96
C LEU A 174 0.54 32.34 -0.57
N PRO A 175 -0.01 31.14 -0.30
CA PRO A 175 0.28 30.45 0.94
C PRO A 175 1.75 30.03 0.97
N TRP A 176 2.37 30.07 2.14
CA TRP A 176 3.73 29.54 2.33
C TRP A 176 3.72 28.10 2.85
N ALA A 177 2.59 27.59 3.32
CA ALA A 177 2.37 26.15 3.55
C ALA A 177 0.95 25.78 3.11
N ILE A 178 0.81 24.64 2.46
CA ILE A 178 -0.46 24.22 1.85
C ILE A 178 -0.67 22.71 1.94
N GLU A 179 -1.90 22.32 2.21
CA GLU A 179 -2.34 20.95 2.39
C GLU A 179 -3.73 20.76 1.77
N THR A 180 -3.97 19.61 1.17
CA THR A 180 -5.24 19.25 0.56
C THR A 180 -5.85 18.03 1.23
N THR A 181 -7.16 17.89 1.15
CA THR A 181 -7.91 16.78 1.74
C THR A 181 -8.55 15.91 0.67
N GLU A 182 -8.73 14.62 0.96
CA GLU A 182 -9.48 13.70 0.12
C GLU A 182 -10.45 12.86 0.96
N SER A 183 -11.68 12.69 0.49
CA SER A 183 -12.66 11.87 1.19
C SER A 183 -12.26 10.40 1.12
N SER A 184 -12.36 9.68 2.24
CA SER A 184 -11.91 8.28 2.28
C SER A 184 -12.77 7.33 1.48
N ILE A 185 -13.98 7.75 1.08
CA ILE A 185 -14.80 6.98 0.14
C ILE A 185 -14.11 6.85 -1.23
N LEU A 186 -13.24 7.80 -1.59
CA LEU A 186 -12.44 7.79 -2.82
C LEU A 186 -11.07 7.12 -2.62
N ALA A 187 -10.69 6.86 -1.37
CA ALA A 187 -9.44 6.21 -1.04
C ALA A 187 -9.48 4.72 -1.43
N LYS A 188 -8.30 4.10 -1.56
CA LYS A 188 -8.18 2.67 -1.88
C LYS A 188 -8.92 1.81 -0.85
N GLU A 189 -9.52 0.70 -1.30
CA GLU A 189 -10.35 -0.18 -0.48
C GLU A 189 -9.66 -0.63 0.82
N TYR A 190 -8.36 -0.92 0.78
CA TYR A 190 -7.61 -1.32 1.98
C TYR A 190 -7.58 -0.22 3.06
N LYS A 191 -7.59 1.07 2.67
CA LYS A 191 -7.65 2.20 3.62
C LYS A 191 -9.03 2.27 4.27
N GLN A 192 -10.08 2.07 3.47
CA GLN A 192 -11.47 2.02 3.96
C GLN A 192 -11.66 0.86 4.95
N LYS A 193 -11.13 -0.33 4.63
CA LYS A 193 -11.12 -1.49 5.54
C LYS A 193 -10.36 -1.20 6.83
N ALA A 194 -9.21 -0.52 6.74
CA ALA A 194 -8.45 -0.14 7.93
C ALA A 194 -9.22 0.84 8.82
N LEU A 195 -9.83 1.89 8.25
CA LEU A 195 -10.68 2.82 9.00
C LEU A 195 -11.81 2.08 9.73
N LEU A 196 -12.49 1.19 9.01
CA LEU A 196 -13.57 0.38 9.58
C LEU A 196 -13.07 -0.54 10.71
N ALA A 197 -11.89 -1.15 10.57
CA ALA A 197 -11.28 -1.96 11.62
C ALA A 197 -11.01 -1.15 12.91
N HIS A 198 -10.72 0.14 12.77
CA HIS A 198 -10.60 1.11 13.88
C HIS A 198 -11.93 1.71 14.35
N GLY A 199 -13.05 1.19 13.86
CA GLY A 199 -14.41 1.59 14.22
C GLY A 199 -14.91 2.86 13.53
N ILE A 200 -14.14 3.40 12.58
CA ILE A 200 -14.44 4.64 11.88
C ILE A 200 -15.26 4.33 10.62
N ASP A 201 -16.35 5.06 10.40
CA ASP A 201 -17.08 5.03 9.13
C ASP A 201 -16.21 5.67 8.02
N PRO A 202 -15.82 4.94 6.95
CA PRO A 202 -15.04 5.51 5.86
C PRO A 202 -15.71 6.71 5.18
N ASN A 203 -17.03 6.84 5.24
CA ASN A 203 -17.75 8.01 4.70
C ASN A 203 -17.54 9.28 5.53
N LYS A 204 -16.98 9.14 6.74
CA LYS A 204 -16.75 10.23 7.70
C LYS A 204 -15.28 10.35 8.07
N ALA A 205 -14.38 9.94 7.19
CA ALA A 205 -12.95 10.11 7.38
C ALA A 205 -12.34 10.88 6.20
N MET A 206 -11.28 11.65 6.46
CA MET A 206 -10.53 12.34 5.42
C MET A 206 -9.03 12.06 5.48
N GLU A 207 -8.44 11.83 4.31
CA GLU A 207 -6.99 11.81 4.13
C GLU A 207 -6.49 13.25 3.99
N LEU A 208 -5.44 13.59 4.74
CA LEU A 208 -4.68 14.80 4.58
C LEU A 208 -3.45 14.51 3.72
N THR A 209 -3.27 15.28 2.65
CA THR A 209 -2.09 15.23 1.78
C THR A 209 -1.40 16.58 1.81
N ARG A 210 -0.22 16.62 2.42
CA ARG A 210 0.63 17.80 2.41
C ARG A 210 1.11 18.06 0.98
N LEU A 211 0.80 19.24 0.47
CA LEU A 211 1.27 19.62 -0.85
C LEU A 211 2.67 20.21 -0.74
N TYR A 212 2.86 21.28 0.02
CA TYR A 212 4.18 21.89 0.05
C TYR A 212 4.34 22.87 1.21
N THR A 213 5.59 23.18 1.53
CA THR A 213 5.94 24.26 2.44
C THR A 213 7.14 24.98 1.86
N LEU A 214 7.01 26.28 1.64
CA LEU A 214 8.06 27.09 1.04
C LEU A 214 9.33 27.05 1.92
N PRO A 215 10.52 27.14 1.30
CA PRO A 215 11.76 27.13 2.06
C PRO A 215 11.82 28.23 3.13
N GLY A 216 12.20 27.82 4.34
CA GLY A 216 12.37 28.71 5.49
C GLY A 216 11.08 29.15 6.18
N SER A 217 9.94 28.54 5.84
CA SER A 217 8.73 28.60 6.65
C SER A 217 8.97 28.26 8.13
N PRO A 218 8.07 28.69 9.03
CA PRO A 218 8.19 28.44 10.46
C PRO A 218 8.43 26.97 10.84
N ARG A 219 9.20 26.72 11.91
CA ARG A 219 9.68 25.35 12.28
C ARG A 219 8.56 24.33 12.50
N ASN A 220 7.43 24.76 13.05
CA ASN A 220 6.27 23.93 13.41
C ASN A 220 5.06 24.17 12.49
N ALA A 221 5.28 24.71 11.29
CA ALA A 221 4.27 25.01 10.29
C ALA A 221 3.26 23.85 10.10
N ILE A 222 3.80 22.67 9.80
CA ILE A 222 3.02 21.48 9.48
C ILE A 222 2.15 21.03 10.66
N SER A 223 2.71 20.88 11.86
CA SER A 223 1.94 20.47 13.04
C SER A 223 0.80 21.44 13.37
N ILE A 224 0.99 22.74 13.12
CA ILE A 224 -0.05 23.75 13.34
C ILE A 224 -1.10 23.69 12.22
N LEU A 225 -0.69 23.52 10.96
CA LEU A 225 -1.61 23.36 9.82
C LEU A 225 -2.52 22.14 10.02
N ASP A 226 -1.95 20.96 10.32
CA ASP A 226 -2.69 19.73 10.64
C ASP A 226 -3.73 20.01 11.74
N GLY A 227 -3.31 20.69 12.82
CA GLY A 227 -4.18 21.04 13.95
C GLY A 227 -5.29 22.06 13.62
N LEU A 228 -5.04 22.99 12.70
CA LEU A 228 -6.04 23.97 12.23
C LEU A 228 -7.08 23.30 11.34
N ILE A 229 -6.66 22.42 10.42
CA ILE A 229 -7.57 21.61 9.60
C ILE A 229 -8.40 20.67 10.47
N ARG A 230 -7.78 20.04 11.49
CA ARG A 230 -8.49 19.25 12.49
C ARG A 230 -9.62 20.04 13.15
N ASN A 231 -9.32 21.27 13.60
CA ASN A 231 -10.31 22.14 14.24
C ASN A 231 -11.40 22.61 13.25
N TYR A 232 -11.05 22.81 11.98
CA TYR A 232 -12.00 23.18 10.94
C TYR A 232 -13.09 22.10 10.76
N TYR A 233 -12.70 20.83 10.77
CA TYR A 233 -13.62 19.69 10.64
C TYR A 233 -14.29 19.24 11.93
N LEU A 234 -13.80 19.71 13.08
CA LEU A 234 -14.41 19.42 14.38
C LEU A 234 -15.87 19.92 14.38
N GLY A 235 -16.80 19.07 14.82
CA GLY A 235 -18.23 19.38 14.80
C GLY A 235 -18.92 19.33 13.43
N ARG A 236 -18.22 18.97 12.34
CA ARG A 236 -18.79 18.85 10.98
C ARG A 236 -19.13 17.41 10.57
N GLY A 237 -19.30 16.52 11.53
CA GLY A 237 -19.73 15.13 11.29
C GLY A 237 -18.63 14.17 10.83
N LEU A 238 -17.38 14.62 10.67
CA LEU A 238 -16.24 13.73 10.44
C LEU A 238 -15.81 13.03 11.74
N GLU A 239 -15.45 11.76 11.65
CA GLU A 239 -15.02 10.92 12.77
C GLU A 239 -13.51 10.87 12.91
N ALA A 240 -12.75 10.95 11.81
CA ALA A 240 -11.29 10.91 11.83
C ALA A 240 -10.64 11.66 10.67
N ILE A 241 -9.37 12.03 10.88
CA ILE A 241 -8.43 12.43 9.83
C ILE A 241 -7.20 11.54 9.89
N TYR A 242 -6.59 11.27 8.75
CA TYR A 242 -5.36 10.48 8.66
C TYR A 242 -4.44 11.01 7.59
N THR A 243 -3.18 10.63 7.66
CA THR A 243 -2.17 11.00 6.66
C THR A 243 -1.10 9.92 6.56
N THR A 244 -0.25 10.05 5.55
CA THR A 244 0.84 9.11 5.29
C THR A 244 2.16 9.69 5.81
N VAL A 245 2.91 8.91 6.58
CA VAL A 245 4.29 9.24 6.98
C VAL A 245 5.26 8.21 6.40
N MET A 246 6.43 8.67 5.96
CA MET A 246 7.54 7.82 5.51
C MET A 246 8.68 7.87 6.55
N PRO A 247 8.70 6.96 7.55
CA PRO A 247 9.69 6.99 8.63
C PRO A 247 11.13 7.01 8.13
N MET A 248 11.37 6.35 6.99
CA MET A 248 12.67 6.25 6.33
C MET A 248 13.37 7.60 6.14
N TYR A 249 12.63 8.69 5.96
CA TYR A 249 13.18 10.02 5.64
C TYR A 249 13.05 11.04 6.79
N SER A 250 12.64 10.61 8.01
CA SER A 250 12.38 11.38 9.25
C SER A 250 11.45 12.60 9.22
N LYS A 251 11.53 13.46 8.21
CA LYS A 251 11.05 14.85 8.29
C LYS A 251 9.53 14.96 8.41
N THR A 252 8.77 13.99 7.89
CA THR A 252 7.30 13.98 7.98
C THR A 252 6.79 13.43 9.30
N LYS A 253 7.51 12.56 9.99
CA LYS A 253 6.95 11.83 11.16
C LYS A 253 6.90 12.69 12.42
N GLY A 254 7.97 13.41 12.75
CA GLY A 254 8.04 14.25 13.95
C GLY A 254 6.94 15.32 13.98
N ALA A 255 6.76 16.05 12.88
CA ALA A 255 5.74 17.10 12.79
C ALA A 255 4.30 16.57 12.86
N THR A 256 4.01 15.43 12.21
CA THR A 256 2.67 14.80 12.21
C THR A 256 2.26 14.33 13.60
N ILE A 257 3.15 13.59 14.26
CA ILE A 257 2.88 13.04 15.59
C ILE A 257 2.78 14.17 16.61
N SER A 258 3.67 15.18 16.53
CA SER A 258 3.55 16.39 17.37
C SER A 258 2.29 17.22 17.08
N GLY A 259 1.73 17.13 15.87
CA GLY A 259 0.42 17.70 15.52
C GLY A 259 -0.78 16.95 16.13
N GLY A 260 -0.53 15.77 16.73
CA GLY A 260 -1.55 14.93 17.37
C GLY A 260 -2.26 13.98 16.41
N ILE A 261 -1.64 13.62 15.28
CA ILE A 261 -2.06 12.52 14.41
C ILE A 261 -1.09 11.36 14.65
N ASP A 262 -1.33 10.60 15.72
CA ASP A 262 -0.33 9.75 16.37
C ASP A 262 -0.75 8.28 16.54
N LYS A 263 -1.93 7.88 16.05
CA LYS A 263 -2.36 6.48 16.06
C LYS A 263 -2.05 5.80 14.75
N VAL A 264 -1.68 4.51 14.78
CA VAL A 264 -1.41 3.76 13.54
C VAL A 264 -2.71 3.33 12.89
N LEU A 265 -2.96 3.79 11.67
CA LEU A 265 -4.06 3.31 10.84
C LEU A 265 -3.68 1.96 10.21
N LEU A 266 -2.57 1.97 9.46
CA LEU A 266 -2.01 0.80 8.79
C LEU A 266 -0.53 1.01 8.47
N VAL A 267 0.15 -0.07 8.13
CA VAL A 267 1.53 -0.11 7.65
C VAL A 267 1.53 -0.75 6.26
N LYS A 268 2.29 -0.20 5.33
CA LYS A 268 2.47 -0.76 3.99
C LYS A 268 3.93 -0.71 3.58
N ASP A 269 4.37 -1.64 2.76
CA ASP A 269 5.73 -1.57 2.26
C ASP A 269 5.94 -0.32 1.39
N LEU A 270 7.13 0.26 1.48
CA LEU A 270 7.53 1.39 0.65
C LEU A 270 8.13 0.87 -0.66
N ARG A 271 7.79 1.52 -1.77
CA ARG A 271 8.49 1.35 -3.05
C ARG A 271 8.45 2.65 -3.82
N HIS A 272 9.60 3.07 -4.33
CA HIS A 272 9.67 4.19 -5.26
C HIS A 272 9.61 3.63 -6.69
N LYS A 273 8.84 4.29 -7.55
CA LYS A 273 8.76 4.01 -8.99
C LYS A 273 9.21 5.25 -9.75
N PHE A 274 9.95 5.08 -10.84
CA PHE A 274 10.45 6.19 -11.67
C PHE A 274 10.21 5.92 -13.14
N VAL A 275 9.60 6.89 -13.81
CA VAL A 275 9.33 6.83 -15.25
C VAL A 275 10.36 7.66 -16.01
N ALA A 276 10.75 7.17 -17.18
CA ALA A 276 11.64 7.92 -18.06
C ALA A 276 10.93 9.17 -18.60
N VAL A 277 11.62 10.30 -18.57
CA VAL A 277 11.20 11.58 -19.15
C VAL A 277 12.32 12.14 -20.01
N GLN A 278 11.97 12.69 -21.17
CA GLN A 278 12.95 13.28 -22.08
C GLN A 278 13.05 14.79 -21.81
N ILE A 279 14.22 15.26 -21.37
CA ILE A 279 14.51 16.67 -21.11
C ILE A 279 15.68 17.09 -22.00
N GLY A 280 15.35 17.78 -23.09
CA GLY A 280 16.32 18.05 -24.17
C GLY A 280 16.84 16.75 -24.78
N GLU A 281 18.16 16.56 -24.80
CA GLU A 281 18.81 15.35 -25.32
C GLU A 281 19.02 14.25 -24.26
N LYS A 282 18.65 14.50 -23.00
CA LYS A 282 18.85 13.56 -21.89
C LYS A 282 17.56 12.84 -21.52
N THR A 283 17.69 11.55 -21.24
CA THR A 283 16.66 10.77 -20.55
C THR A 283 16.92 10.86 -19.05
N CYS A 284 15.92 11.33 -18.31
CA CYS A 284 15.95 11.45 -16.86
C CYS A 284 14.84 10.58 -16.25
N TYR A 285 14.95 10.24 -14.97
CA TYR A 285 13.98 9.37 -14.30
C TYR A 285 13.25 10.13 -13.20
N ARG A 286 11.98 10.44 -13.44
CA ARG A 286 11.11 11.19 -12.51
C ARG A 286 10.31 10.22 -11.66
N GLN A 287 10.21 10.48 -10.36
CA GLN A 287 9.35 9.69 -9.49
C GLN A 287 7.89 9.72 -9.98
N ALA A 288 7.21 8.59 -9.93
CA ALA A 288 5.82 8.44 -10.32
C ALA A 288 5.03 7.63 -9.28
N THR A 289 3.73 7.90 -9.20
CA THR A 289 2.82 7.06 -8.41
C THR A 289 2.36 5.85 -9.23
N THR A 290 1.86 4.81 -8.57
CA THR A 290 1.20 3.69 -9.27
C THR A 290 0.00 4.15 -10.08
N ALA A 291 -0.72 5.19 -9.62
CA ALA A 291 -1.86 5.73 -10.36
C ALA A 291 -1.39 6.36 -11.68
N PHE A 292 -0.30 7.13 -11.66
CA PHE A 292 0.32 7.68 -12.88
C PHE A 292 0.59 6.59 -13.90
N ILE A 293 1.30 5.55 -13.46
CA ILE A 293 1.79 4.48 -14.32
C ILE A 293 0.62 3.73 -14.94
N ASN A 294 -0.40 3.39 -14.13
CA ASN A 294 -1.57 2.67 -14.61
C ASN A 294 -2.43 3.52 -15.55
N ASN A 295 -2.69 4.78 -15.20
CA ASN A 295 -3.52 5.69 -16.00
C ASN A 295 -2.88 6.00 -17.36
N ASN A 296 -1.55 6.02 -17.43
CA ASN A 296 -0.79 6.29 -18.64
C ASN A 296 -0.26 5.02 -19.32
N GLN A 297 -0.61 3.83 -18.81
CA GLN A 297 -0.20 2.52 -19.36
C GLN A 297 1.31 2.41 -19.60
N ILE A 298 2.11 2.80 -18.61
CA ILE A 298 3.58 2.82 -18.71
C ILE A 298 4.13 1.45 -18.28
N ASP A 299 4.61 0.68 -19.25
CA ASP A 299 5.15 -0.66 -18.99
C ASP A 299 6.62 -0.64 -18.50
N ASP A 300 7.40 0.38 -18.87
CA ASP A 300 8.82 0.49 -18.52
C ASP A 300 9.06 1.61 -17.49
N TYR A 301 9.49 1.21 -16.29
CA TYR A 301 9.81 2.11 -15.20
C TYR A 301 10.82 1.47 -14.24
N LEU A 302 11.65 2.29 -13.61
CA LEU A 302 12.57 1.84 -12.58
C LEU A 302 11.85 1.72 -11.25
N VAL A 303 12.31 0.79 -10.42
CA VAL A 303 11.86 0.58 -9.05
C VAL A 303 13.04 0.61 -8.10
N SER A 304 12.78 0.81 -6.81
CA SER A 304 13.79 0.58 -5.79
C SER A 304 14.38 -0.84 -5.93
N HIS A 305 15.69 -0.97 -5.77
CA HIS A 305 16.46 -2.20 -5.95
C HIS A 305 16.26 -3.15 -4.75
N LYS A 306 16.22 -4.49 -4.96
CA LYS A 306 16.00 -5.50 -3.89
C LYS A 306 16.91 -5.34 -2.70
N ASN A 307 18.17 -5.05 -2.98
CA ASN A 307 19.20 -4.98 -1.97
C ASN A 307 19.14 -3.64 -1.21
N PHE A 308 18.31 -2.69 -1.62
CA PHE A 308 18.13 -1.43 -0.93
C PHE A 308 17.10 -1.59 0.21
N PRO A 309 17.51 -1.51 1.48
CA PRO A 309 16.62 -1.76 2.60
C PRO A 309 15.65 -0.58 2.80
N LEU A 310 14.41 -0.74 2.34
CA LEU A 310 13.35 0.23 2.56
C LEU A 310 12.64 0.00 3.90
N MET A 311 12.26 1.08 4.58
CA MET A 311 11.34 0.99 5.73
C MET A 311 9.90 1.14 5.24
N SER A 312 8.98 0.40 5.87
CA SER A 312 7.55 0.51 5.58
C SER A 312 7.03 1.93 5.80
N VAL A 313 6.09 2.32 4.95
CA VAL A 313 5.26 3.53 5.12
C VAL A 313 4.23 3.26 6.21
N VAL A 314 3.98 4.26 7.04
CA VAL A 314 2.96 4.18 8.08
C VAL A 314 1.89 5.22 7.78
N GLU A 315 0.63 4.80 7.74
CA GLU A 315 -0.49 5.73 7.74
C GLU A 315 -0.93 5.91 9.18
N VAL A 316 -1.07 7.17 9.60
CA VAL A 316 -1.42 7.54 10.97
C VAL A 316 -2.70 8.35 10.99
N PHE A 317 -3.47 8.25 12.07
CA PHE A 317 -4.76 8.91 12.21
C PHE A 317 -4.99 9.50 13.60
N THR A 318 -6.00 10.35 13.69
CA THR A 318 -6.60 10.78 14.98
C THR A 318 -8.11 10.82 14.84
N TYR A 319 -8.79 10.54 15.95
CA TYR A 319 -10.22 10.79 16.07
C TYR A 319 -10.51 12.29 16.16
N LEU A 320 -11.60 12.72 15.52
CA LEU A 320 -12.19 14.04 15.67
C LEU A 320 -13.40 14.00 16.61
N ASN A 321 -14.26 13.01 16.38
CA ASN A 321 -15.50 12.78 17.13
C ASN A 321 -15.56 11.30 17.53
N LYS A 322 -16.41 10.97 18.51
CA LYS A 322 -16.56 9.59 18.96
C LYS A 322 -17.12 8.73 17.80
N PRO A 323 -16.40 7.67 17.38
CA PRO A 323 -16.88 6.78 16.33
C PRO A 323 -18.12 5.98 16.79
N PRO A 324 -18.94 5.48 15.84
CA PRO A 324 -20.14 4.70 16.12
C PRO A 324 -19.82 3.28 16.57
N LEU A 325 -18.62 2.78 16.22
CA LEU A 325 -18.13 1.47 16.59
C LEU A 325 -16.87 1.58 17.42
N GLU A 326 -16.65 0.57 18.26
CA GLU A 326 -15.36 0.38 18.90
C GLU A 326 -14.36 -0.21 17.89
N PRO A 327 -13.05 0.09 18.04
CA PRO A 327 -12.02 -0.64 17.30
C PRO A 327 -12.10 -2.14 17.56
N LEU A 328 -11.68 -2.95 16.59
CA LEU A 328 -11.52 -4.39 16.78
C LEU A 328 -10.62 -4.66 18.00
N PRO A 329 -10.93 -5.65 18.86
CA PRO A 329 -10.20 -5.88 20.11
C PRO A 329 -8.68 -5.97 19.95
N ILE A 330 -8.21 -6.56 18.86
CA ILE A 330 -6.78 -6.74 18.55
C ILE A 330 -6.04 -5.43 18.21
N LEU A 331 -6.75 -4.36 17.90
CA LEU A 331 -6.20 -3.04 17.59
C LEU A 331 -6.33 -2.05 18.77
N LYS A 332 -6.98 -2.44 19.88
CA LYS A 332 -7.30 -1.51 20.98
C LYS A 332 -6.08 -1.05 21.78
N ASP A 333 -5.00 -1.82 21.79
CA ASP A 333 -3.80 -1.52 22.58
C ASP A 333 -2.69 -0.81 21.78
N ASP A 334 -2.98 -0.45 20.52
CA ASP A 334 -2.08 0.24 19.59
C ASP A 334 -0.72 -0.49 19.37
N LYS A 335 -0.60 -1.78 19.74
CA LYS A 335 0.63 -2.59 19.52
C LYS A 335 0.63 -3.33 18.19
N LYS A 336 -0.55 -3.61 17.66
CA LYS A 336 -0.72 -4.24 16.35
C LYS A 336 -1.10 -3.19 15.32
N ALA A 337 -0.54 -3.32 14.13
CA ALA A 337 -0.96 -2.56 12.97
C ALA A 337 -1.45 -3.47 11.85
N ILE A 338 -2.42 -2.98 11.09
CA ILE A 338 -2.86 -3.62 9.85
C ILE A 338 -1.73 -3.49 8.84
N TYR A 339 -1.29 -4.61 8.28
CA TYR A 339 -0.21 -4.67 7.31
C TYR A 339 -0.75 -4.90 5.91
N ILE A 340 -0.33 -4.06 4.97
CA ILE A 340 -0.67 -4.15 3.55
C ILE A 340 0.63 -4.48 2.81
N PRO A 341 0.86 -5.76 2.45
CA PRO A 341 2.07 -6.11 1.70
C PRO A 341 2.05 -5.46 0.32
N LEU A 342 3.24 -5.14 -0.22
CA LEU A 342 3.39 -4.75 -1.63
C LEU A 342 2.78 -5.83 -2.53
N THR A 343 1.98 -5.38 -3.49
CA THR A 343 1.20 -6.24 -4.38
C THR A 343 2.04 -6.87 -5.50
N GLU A 344 3.34 -6.58 -5.59
CA GLU A 344 4.19 -6.99 -6.73
C GLU A 344 5.65 -7.14 -6.26
N ARG A 345 6.20 -8.36 -6.27
CA ARG A 345 7.63 -8.63 -6.04
C ARG A 345 8.44 -8.37 -7.32
N GLU A 346 9.76 -8.28 -7.16
CA GLU A 346 10.75 -7.95 -8.20
C GLU A 346 10.88 -8.92 -9.38
N ASP A 347 10.17 -10.04 -9.34
CA ASP A 347 10.14 -11.06 -10.40
C ASP A 347 8.81 -11.10 -11.17
N GLY A 348 7.86 -10.21 -10.85
CA GLY A 348 6.52 -10.21 -11.45
C GLY A 348 5.52 -11.18 -10.79
N SER A 349 5.84 -11.73 -9.61
CA SER A 349 4.86 -12.45 -8.78
C SER A 349 4.08 -11.50 -7.83
N PHE A 350 2.79 -11.79 -7.70
CA PHE A 350 1.75 -11.12 -6.91
C PHE A 350 1.35 -12.01 -5.71
N HIS A 351 0.80 -11.39 -4.65
CA HIS A 351 0.23 -12.00 -3.43
C HIS A 351 0.84 -13.29 -2.88
N LYS A 352 1.50 -13.17 -1.70
CA LYS A 352 1.77 -14.31 -0.82
C LYS A 352 0.53 -14.60 0.05
N ASN A 353 -0.31 -15.56 -0.31
CA ASN A 353 -1.38 -16.05 0.57
C ASN A 353 -0.82 -17.23 1.39
N ILE A 354 -1.07 -17.26 2.70
CA ILE A 354 -0.77 -18.43 3.53
C ILE A 354 -2.09 -19.15 3.75
N GLU A 355 -2.24 -20.30 3.13
CA GLU A 355 -3.44 -21.13 3.23
C GLU A 355 -3.16 -22.29 4.18
N VAL A 356 -4.02 -22.45 5.18
CA VAL A 356 -4.05 -23.62 6.06
C VAL A 356 -5.31 -24.41 5.71
N GLU A 357 -5.12 -25.61 5.17
CA GLU A 357 -6.23 -26.43 4.69
C GLU A 357 -6.06 -27.92 5.02
N THR A 358 -7.17 -28.64 4.97
CA THR A 358 -7.19 -30.11 5.01
C THR A 358 -8.24 -30.66 4.05
N LYS A 359 -8.09 -31.92 3.64
CA LYS A 359 -9.02 -32.58 2.71
C LYS A 359 -9.55 -33.90 3.26
N PHE A 360 -10.80 -34.19 2.95
CA PHE A 360 -11.48 -35.43 3.28
C PHE A 360 -12.05 -36.07 2.02
N LEU A 361 -11.80 -37.36 1.82
CA LEU A 361 -12.42 -38.12 0.74
C LEU A 361 -13.91 -38.30 1.03
N ILE A 362 -14.75 -38.07 0.02
CA ILE A 362 -16.21 -38.15 0.14
C ILE A 362 -16.73 -39.36 -0.63
N ASP A 363 -17.21 -40.36 0.11
CA ASP A 363 -17.83 -41.55 -0.47
C ASP A 363 -19.29 -41.30 -0.90
N ASN A 364 -20.00 -40.39 -0.20
CA ASN A 364 -21.39 -40.07 -0.47
C ASN A 364 -21.61 -38.55 -0.55
N VAL A 365 -21.55 -38.03 -1.78
CA VAL A 365 -21.76 -36.61 -2.09
C VAL A 365 -23.12 -36.11 -1.60
N SER A 366 -24.19 -36.90 -1.76
CA SER A 366 -25.54 -36.48 -1.37
C SER A 366 -25.67 -36.25 0.14
N GLU A 367 -25.02 -37.08 0.96
CA GLU A 367 -25.03 -36.93 2.41
C GLU A 367 -24.29 -35.65 2.83
N VAL A 368 -23.10 -35.41 2.26
CA VAL A 368 -22.29 -34.22 2.56
C VAL A 368 -23.00 -32.95 2.12
N LEU A 369 -23.64 -32.94 0.95
CA LEU A 369 -24.46 -31.80 0.51
C LEU A 369 -25.60 -31.50 1.48
N GLY A 370 -26.23 -32.53 2.06
CA GLY A 370 -27.23 -32.35 3.13
C GLY A 370 -26.63 -31.65 4.36
N LYS A 371 -25.49 -32.13 4.86
CA LYS A 371 -24.78 -31.51 5.99
C LYS A 371 -24.34 -30.07 5.69
N LEU A 372 -23.86 -29.81 4.48
CA LEU A 372 -23.43 -28.48 4.06
C LEU A 372 -24.61 -27.51 3.96
N ALA A 373 -25.77 -27.94 3.47
CA ALA A 373 -26.97 -27.12 3.41
C ALA A 373 -27.43 -26.64 4.80
N ASP A 374 -27.24 -27.47 5.83
CA ASP A 374 -27.60 -27.15 7.21
C ASP A 374 -26.54 -26.29 7.93
N THR A 375 -25.27 -26.38 7.50
CA THR A 375 -24.14 -25.84 8.28
C THR A 375 -23.42 -24.66 7.61
N ALA A 376 -23.57 -24.48 6.29
CA ALA A 376 -22.84 -23.50 5.50
C ALA A 376 -23.71 -22.83 4.42
N CYS A 377 -23.36 -21.60 4.07
CA CYS A 377 -24.03 -20.86 3.01
C CYS A 377 -23.40 -21.18 1.66
N TYR A 378 -24.19 -21.66 0.70
CA TYR A 378 -23.75 -21.88 -0.68
C TYR A 378 -23.40 -20.54 -1.36
N LYS A 379 -22.25 -20.50 -2.04
CA LYS A 379 -21.71 -19.30 -2.69
C LYS A 379 -21.63 -19.40 -4.20
N GLY A 380 -21.55 -20.60 -4.75
CA GLY A 380 -21.50 -20.78 -6.19
C GLY A 380 -20.91 -22.11 -6.60
N CYS A 381 -20.95 -22.34 -7.89
CA CYS A 381 -20.39 -23.51 -8.56
C CYS A 381 -19.46 -23.03 -9.66
N GLU A 382 -18.30 -23.68 -9.78
CA GLU A 382 -17.29 -23.34 -10.75
C GLU A 382 -16.78 -24.60 -11.42
N TYR A 383 -16.69 -24.56 -12.75
CA TYR A 383 -15.86 -25.49 -13.49
C TYR A 383 -14.43 -24.98 -13.48
N ILE A 384 -13.48 -25.84 -13.11
CA ILE A 384 -12.07 -25.48 -12.99
C ILE A 384 -11.23 -26.47 -13.78
N ARG A 385 -10.36 -25.95 -14.64
CA ARG A 385 -9.27 -26.70 -15.25
C ARG A 385 -7.94 -26.21 -14.70
N ASP A 386 -7.22 -27.10 -14.03
CA ASP A 386 -5.86 -26.87 -13.59
C ASP A 386 -4.89 -27.52 -14.58
N THR A 387 -3.86 -26.78 -14.96
CA THR A 387 -2.71 -27.26 -15.73
C THR A 387 -1.47 -26.97 -14.91
N ILE A 388 -0.70 -28.00 -14.59
CA ILE A 388 0.52 -27.88 -13.79
C ILE A 388 1.71 -27.90 -14.73
N TYR A 389 2.57 -26.91 -14.59
CA TYR A 389 3.83 -26.80 -15.29
C TYR A 389 4.98 -26.98 -14.30
N ASN A 390 6.00 -27.70 -14.73
CA ASN A 390 7.23 -27.90 -13.95
C ASN A 390 8.42 -27.24 -14.65
N LEU A 391 9.31 -26.67 -13.83
CA LEU A 391 10.66 -26.27 -14.21
C LEU A 391 11.56 -26.56 -13.00
N ASP A 392 12.49 -27.51 -13.14
CA ASP A 392 13.30 -28.03 -12.03
C ASP A 392 12.43 -28.44 -10.83
N ASP A 393 12.69 -27.89 -9.65
CA ASP A 393 11.93 -28.12 -8.41
C ASP A 393 10.71 -27.19 -8.26
N ALA A 394 10.48 -26.27 -9.21
CA ALA A 394 9.36 -25.32 -9.15
C ALA A 394 8.11 -25.86 -9.86
N ARG A 395 6.96 -25.75 -9.20
CA ARG A 395 5.64 -26.06 -9.77
C ARG A 395 4.80 -24.81 -9.92
N LEU A 396 4.33 -24.55 -11.14
CA LEU A 396 3.41 -23.47 -11.47
C LEU A 396 2.06 -24.06 -11.87
N ARG A 397 0.97 -23.54 -11.30
CA ARG A 397 -0.40 -23.90 -11.66
C ARG A 397 -1.03 -22.81 -12.50
N LEU A 398 -1.50 -23.16 -13.68
CA LEU A 398 -2.41 -22.35 -14.48
C LEU A 398 -3.83 -22.88 -14.28
N ARG A 399 -4.70 -22.04 -13.74
CA ARG A 399 -6.08 -22.32 -13.43
C ARG A 399 -7.00 -21.51 -14.34
N VAL A 400 -7.91 -22.20 -15.02
CA VAL A 400 -9.01 -21.58 -15.74
C VAL A 400 -10.31 -21.91 -15.00
N LYS A 401 -10.98 -20.88 -14.49
CA LYS A 401 -12.29 -21.00 -13.83
C LYS A 401 -13.39 -20.48 -14.73
N ASN A 402 -14.52 -21.16 -14.72
CA ASN A 402 -15.73 -20.74 -15.40
C ASN A 402 -16.93 -21.01 -14.50
N ASN A 403 -17.60 -19.95 -14.05
CA ASN A 403 -18.82 -20.04 -13.25
C ASN A 403 -20.09 -19.87 -14.10
N PHE A 404 -19.99 -20.06 -15.42
CA PHE A 404 -21.02 -19.87 -16.44
C PHE A 404 -21.46 -18.42 -16.71
N GLU A 405 -20.97 -17.44 -15.93
CA GLU A 405 -21.19 -16.01 -16.16
C GLU A 405 -19.90 -15.29 -16.56
N LYS A 406 -18.77 -15.70 -15.98
CA LYS A 406 -17.46 -15.10 -16.17
C LYS A 406 -16.40 -16.20 -16.25
N LYS A 407 -15.44 -15.96 -17.14
CA LYS A 407 -14.18 -16.72 -17.20
C LYS A 407 -13.12 -15.97 -16.41
N GLU A 408 -12.41 -16.68 -15.54
CA GLU A 408 -11.24 -16.17 -14.82
C GLU A 408 -10.05 -17.08 -15.12
N VAL A 409 -8.88 -16.47 -15.32
CA VAL A 409 -7.62 -17.17 -15.54
C VAL A 409 -6.63 -16.70 -14.49
N GLU A 410 -6.05 -17.65 -13.78
CA GLU A 410 -5.06 -17.42 -12.74
C GLU A 410 -3.83 -18.28 -13.02
N ALA A 411 -2.63 -17.72 -12.93
CA ALA A 411 -1.39 -18.49 -12.89
C ALA A 411 -0.74 -18.25 -11.54
N MET A 412 -0.18 -19.28 -10.88
CA MET A 412 0.41 -19.14 -9.55
C MET A 412 1.45 -20.20 -9.23
N PHE A 413 2.47 -19.86 -8.45
CA PHE A 413 3.32 -20.84 -7.77
C PHE A 413 2.66 -21.30 -6.47
N LYS A 414 2.84 -22.56 -6.13
CA LYS A 414 2.42 -23.13 -4.84
C LYS A 414 3.62 -23.76 -4.16
N HIS A 415 3.94 -23.27 -2.96
CA HIS A 415 5.04 -23.76 -2.15
C HIS A 415 4.49 -24.33 -0.85
N ARG A 416 4.78 -25.61 -0.59
CA ARG A 416 4.46 -26.23 0.70
C ARG A 416 5.47 -25.78 1.74
N VAL A 417 5.01 -25.18 2.83
CA VAL A 417 5.88 -24.65 3.90
C VAL A 417 5.77 -25.42 5.21
N GLY A 418 4.78 -26.30 5.34
CA GLY A 418 4.63 -27.18 6.49
C GLY A 418 3.73 -28.37 6.21
N ASP A 419 4.01 -29.48 6.89
CA ASP A 419 3.14 -30.65 7.00
C ASP A 419 3.16 -31.11 8.46
N GLY A 420 1.98 -31.19 9.08
CA GLY A 420 1.85 -31.53 10.49
C GLY A 420 0.44 -32.01 10.81
N GLY A 421 0.27 -33.33 10.94
CA GLY A 421 -0.96 -33.93 11.45
C GLY A 421 -2.19 -33.78 10.53
N GLY A 422 -2.02 -33.88 9.21
CA GLY A 422 -3.14 -33.82 8.24
C GLY A 422 -3.52 -32.40 7.80
N LEU A 423 -2.88 -31.37 8.35
CA LEU A 423 -2.95 -30.01 7.84
C LEU A 423 -1.86 -29.77 6.79
N LYS A 424 -2.24 -29.04 5.75
CA LYS A 424 -1.32 -28.50 4.77
C LYS A 424 -1.22 -27.00 4.97
N VAL A 425 0.01 -26.50 5.06
CA VAL A 425 0.29 -25.06 5.01
C VAL A 425 0.97 -24.76 3.68
N GLU A 426 0.28 -24.00 2.84
CA GLU A 426 0.79 -23.56 1.54
C GLU A 426 0.98 -22.07 1.50
N VAL A 427 2.02 -21.70 0.77
CA VAL A 427 2.25 -20.36 0.28
C VAL A 427 1.86 -20.37 -1.19
N GLU A 428 0.87 -19.55 -1.54
CA GLU A 428 0.55 -19.26 -2.93
C GLU A 428 1.25 -17.97 -3.37
N GLU A 429 1.78 -17.94 -4.59
CA GLU A 429 2.34 -16.74 -5.23
C GLU A 429 1.69 -16.56 -6.62
N LEU A 430 0.78 -15.61 -6.76
CA LEU A 430 0.00 -15.34 -7.97
C LEU A 430 0.87 -14.71 -9.07
N VAL A 431 1.03 -15.36 -10.21
CA VAL A 431 1.77 -14.83 -11.39
C VAL A 431 0.90 -13.98 -12.31
N TYR A 432 -0.37 -14.37 -12.48
CA TYR A 432 -1.30 -13.70 -13.37
C TYR A 432 -2.71 -13.83 -12.83
N LYS A 433 -3.54 -12.80 -13.01
CA LYS A 433 -4.98 -12.85 -12.78
C LYS A 433 -5.70 -11.96 -13.78
N GLY A 434 -6.60 -12.55 -14.54
CA GLY A 434 -7.36 -11.87 -15.58
C GLY A 434 -8.42 -12.78 -16.18
N ASP A 435 -8.76 -12.56 -17.44
CA ASP A 435 -9.70 -13.38 -18.21
C ASP A 435 -9.07 -13.94 -19.51
N ASN A 436 -7.83 -13.54 -19.83
CA ASN A 436 -7.14 -13.88 -21.06
C ASN A 436 -6.09 -15.00 -20.84
N LEU A 437 -6.35 -16.17 -21.41
CA LEU A 437 -5.47 -17.33 -21.33
C LEU A 437 -4.14 -17.12 -22.05
N GLU A 438 -4.14 -16.43 -23.20
CA GLU A 438 -2.92 -16.20 -23.97
C GLU A 438 -1.95 -15.28 -23.24
N GLU A 439 -2.46 -14.28 -22.53
CA GLU A 439 -1.65 -13.42 -21.68
C GLU A 439 -1.03 -14.18 -20.51
N ALA A 440 -1.82 -15.03 -19.85
CA ALA A 440 -1.33 -15.91 -18.78
C ALA A 440 -0.18 -16.80 -19.29
N LEU A 441 -0.36 -17.43 -20.46
CA LEU A 441 0.66 -18.29 -21.08
C LEU A 441 1.91 -17.48 -21.50
N LYS A 442 1.75 -16.27 -22.02
CA LYS A 442 2.88 -15.37 -22.31
C LYS A 442 3.67 -15.04 -21.04
N LYS A 443 2.98 -14.79 -19.92
CA LYS A 443 3.63 -14.55 -18.63
C LYS A 443 4.35 -15.78 -18.10
N ILE A 444 3.73 -16.96 -18.14
CA ILE A 444 4.40 -18.22 -17.76
C ILE A 444 5.68 -18.42 -18.59
N LYS A 445 5.59 -18.25 -19.92
CA LYS A 445 6.75 -18.37 -20.82
C LYS A 445 7.86 -17.37 -20.51
N SER A 446 7.52 -16.18 -20.03
CA SER A 446 8.52 -15.18 -19.62
C SER A 446 9.28 -15.53 -18.34
N LEU A 447 8.74 -16.45 -17.52
CA LEU A 447 9.35 -16.90 -16.27
C LEU A 447 10.35 -18.05 -16.46
N GLY A 448 10.30 -18.77 -17.59
CA GLY A 448 11.21 -19.86 -17.89
C GLY A 448 10.64 -20.89 -18.87
N GLU A 449 11.41 -21.93 -19.16
CA GLU A 449 11.02 -23.04 -20.05
C GLU A 449 10.18 -24.08 -19.30
N PHE A 450 9.08 -23.62 -18.69
CA PHE A 450 8.11 -24.47 -18.02
C PHE A 450 7.49 -25.48 -18.98
N VAL A 451 7.50 -26.76 -18.60
CA VAL A 451 6.88 -27.85 -19.38
C VAL A 451 5.64 -28.34 -18.66
N GLU A 452 4.57 -28.57 -19.43
CA GLU A 452 3.34 -29.15 -18.88
C GLU A 452 3.63 -30.53 -18.30
N TYR A 453 3.23 -30.71 -17.04
CA TYR A 453 3.48 -31.90 -16.25
C TYR A 453 2.21 -32.72 -16.04
N ASN A 454 1.11 -32.06 -15.73
CA ASN A 454 -0.21 -32.70 -15.65
C ASN A 454 -1.33 -31.69 -15.88
N SER A 455 -2.54 -32.18 -16.17
CA SER A 455 -3.74 -31.37 -16.20
C SER A 455 -4.92 -32.18 -15.67
N TYR A 456 -5.81 -31.53 -14.92
CA TYR A 456 -7.04 -32.14 -14.47
C TYR A 456 -8.15 -31.10 -14.33
N GLU A 457 -9.38 -31.59 -14.40
CA GLU A 457 -10.59 -30.78 -14.34
C GLU A 457 -11.40 -31.15 -13.10
N LYS A 458 -12.17 -30.20 -12.59
CA LYS A 458 -13.06 -30.41 -11.46
C LYS A 458 -14.27 -29.50 -11.52
N ILE A 459 -15.33 -29.94 -10.86
CA ILE A 459 -16.45 -29.08 -10.46
C ILE A 459 -16.25 -28.75 -8.99
N ARG A 460 -16.22 -27.46 -8.66
CA ARG A 460 -16.09 -26.96 -7.29
C ARG A 460 -17.40 -26.33 -6.86
N LEU A 461 -17.93 -26.79 -5.73
CA LEU A 461 -19.03 -26.13 -5.03
C LEU A 461 -18.46 -25.37 -3.84
N ASN A 462 -18.66 -24.04 -3.84
CA ASN A 462 -18.13 -23.14 -2.84
C ASN A 462 -19.17 -22.89 -1.75
N TYR A 463 -18.75 -23.03 -0.49
CA TYR A 463 -19.56 -22.73 0.68
C TYR A 463 -18.78 -21.87 1.69
N GLU A 464 -19.50 -21.16 2.53
CA GLU A 464 -18.93 -20.37 3.63
C GLU A 464 -19.67 -20.64 4.93
N MET A 465 -18.93 -20.99 5.98
CA MET A 465 -19.51 -21.14 7.32
C MET A 465 -19.65 -19.79 8.00
N SER A 466 -20.74 -19.60 8.74
CA SER A 466 -21.01 -18.32 9.40
C SER A 466 -20.14 -18.09 10.64
N LYS A 467 -19.75 -19.15 11.40
CA LYS A 467 -18.79 -19.10 12.54
C LYS A 467 -18.13 -20.47 12.88
N PRO A 468 -16.78 -20.55 12.97
CA PRO A 468 -15.82 -19.58 12.40
C PRO A 468 -15.94 -19.50 10.87
N HIS A 469 -15.39 -18.44 10.27
CA HIS A 469 -15.50 -18.13 8.84
C HIS A 469 -14.60 -19.03 8.00
N SER A 470 -14.88 -20.33 8.00
CA SER A 470 -14.14 -21.28 7.17
C SER A 470 -14.70 -21.30 5.75
N HIS A 471 -13.79 -21.34 4.79
CA HIS A 471 -14.14 -21.71 3.43
C HIS A 471 -14.21 -23.23 3.33
N LEU A 472 -15.31 -23.70 2.75
CA LEU A 472 -15.52 -25.10 2.45
C LEU A 472 -15.65 -25.24 0.94
N THR A 473 -14.91 -26.15 0.35
CA THR A 473 -15.07 -26.49 -1.06
C THR A 473 -15.33 -27.97 -1.22
N LEU A 474 -16.43 -28.31 -1.90
CA LEU A 474 -16.67 -29.68 -2.32
C LEU A 474 -16.24 -29.80 -3.78
N ASP A 475 -15.09 -30.43 -3.96
CA ASP A 475 -14.48 -30.65 -5.27
C ASP A 475 -14.83 -32.04 -5.80
N ILE A 476 -15.34 -32.08 -7.03
CA ILE A 476 -15.67 -33.31 -7.72
C ILE A 476 -14.67 -33.45 -8.87
N TYR A 477 -13.72 -34.35 -8.70
CA TYR A 477 -12.72 -34.71 -9.68
C TYR A 477 -13.11 -36.02 -10.40
N PRO A 478 -12.50 -36.33 -11.56
CA PRO A 478 -12.62 -37.65 -12.19
C PRO A 478 -12.21 -38.82 -11.29
N TYR A 479 -11.33 -38.58 -10.30
CA TYR A 479 -10.79 -39.59 -9.39
C TYR A 479 -11.46 -39.65 -8.02
N GLY A 480 -12.48 -38.83 -7.76
CA GLY A 480 -13.22 -38.83 -6.50
C GLY A 480 -13.71 -37.44 -6.10
N ALA A 481 -14.62 -37.43 -5.11
CA ALA A 481 -15.09 -36.19 -4.49
C ALA A 481 -14.32 -35.92 -3.19
N TRP A 482 -13.96 -34.66 -2.96
CA TRP A 482 -13.16 -34.25 -1.81
C TRP A 482 -13.75 -32.99 -1.19
N LEU A 483 -13.89 -32.98 0.13
CA LEU A 483 -14.22 -31.79 0.88
C LEU A 483 -12.93 -31.16 1.41
N GLU A 484 -12.65 -29.94 0.99
CA GLU A 484 -11.56 -29.11 1.51
C GLU A 484 -12.12 -28.12 2.54
N ILE A 485 -11.43 -27.98 3.67
CA ILE A 485 -11.72 -27.01 4.73
C ILE A 485 -10.51 -26.11 4.89
N GLU A 486 -10.71 -24.81 4.68
CA GLU A 486 -9.66 -23.78 4.75
C GLU A 486 -10.03 -22.73 5.81
N ASP A 487 -9.17 -22.61 6.83
CA ASP A 487 -9.25 -21.62 7.92
C ASP A 487 -7.98 -21.69 8.78
N ASP A 488 -7.92 -20.98 9.91
CA ASP A 488 -6.90 -21.25 10.92
C ASP A 488 -6.94 -22.71 11.44
N GLU A 489 -5.80 -23.25 11.85
CA GLU A 489 -5.65 -24.65 12.28
C GLU A 489 -6.71 -25.09 13.31
N SER A 490 -7.06 -24.22 14.27
CA SER A 490 -8.02 -24.56 15.32
C SER A 490 -9.46 -24.61 14.77
N ALA A 491 -9.79 -23.71 13.83
CA ALA A 491 -11.08 -23.64 13.17
C ALA A 491 -11.29 -24.79 12.18
N VAL A 492 -10.26 -25.19 11.44
CA VAL A 492 -10.31 -26.32 10.50
C VAL A 492 -10.78 -27.59 11.21
N TRP A 493 -10.12 -27.96 12.32
CA TRP A 493 -10.46 -29.19 13.04
C TRP A 493 -11.84 -29.12 13.71
N LYS A 494 -12.20 -27.96 14.26
CA LYS A 494 -13.51 -27.76 14.87
C LYS A 494 -14.64 -27.91 13.85
N ASN A 495 -14.45 -27.45 12.62
CA ASN A 495 -15.46 -27.55 11.58
C ASN A 495 -15.48 -28.92 10.88
N ALA A 496 -14.32 -29.58 10.76
CA ALA A 496 -14.26 -30.99 10.38
C ALA A 496 -15.11 -31.86 11.32
N GLU A 497 -14.94 -31.70 12.63
CA GLU A 497 -15.69 -32.44 13.65
C GLU A 497 -17.21 -32.20 13.55
N LYS A 498 -17.64 -30.95 13.33
CA LYS A 498 -19.07 -30.62 13.13
C LYS A 498 -19.68 -31.31 11.92
N LEU A 499 -18.90 -31.50 10.86
CA LEU A 499 -19.33 -32.20 9.65
C LEU A 499 -19.21 -33.73 9.78
N GLY A 500 -18.72 -34.21 10.93
CA GLY A 500 -18.61 -35.61 11.27
C GLY A 500 -17.31 -36.28 10.82
N PHE A 501 -16.30 -35.49 10.43
CA PHE A 501 -14.99 -36.01 10.02
C PHE A 501 -14.02 -36.10 11.19
N LYS A 502 -13.16 -37.11 11.14
CA LYS A 502 -12.09 -37.32 12.12
C LYS A 502 -10.73 -36.94 11.54
N LYS A 503 -9.82 -36.51 12.41
CA LYS A 503 -8.48 -36.07 12.00
C LYS A 503 -7.70 -37.16 11.25
N GLU A 504 -7.90 -38.43 11.61
CA GLU A 504 -7.22 -39.57 10.98
C GLU A 504 -7.71 -39.87 9.56
N GLU A 505 -8.88 -39.34 9.17
CA GLU A 505 -9.48 -39.48 7.83
C GLU A 505 -8.99 -38.39 6.87
N SER A 506 -8.25 -37.40 7.40
CA SER A 506 -7.77 -36.26 6.64
C SER A 506 -6.50 -36.57 5.85
N THR A 507 -6.26 -35.78 4.81
CA THR A 507 -4.99 -35.77 4.09
C THR A 507 -4.47 -34.36 3.86
N GLY A 508 -3.16 -34.19 4.04
CA GLY A 508 -2.43 -32.98 3.66
C GLY A 508 -1.90 -33.00 2.21
N LYS A 509 -2.24 -34.04 1.43
CA LYS A 509 -1.82 -34.16 0.03
C LYS A 509 -2.47 -33.12 -0.87
N ASN A 510 -1.77 -32.78 -1.94
CA ASN A 510 -2.30 -31.91 -2.98
C ASN A 510 -3.13 -32.68 -4.00
N ALA A 511 -4.02 -31.95 -4.71
CA ALA A 511 -4.86 -32.53 -5.74
C ALA A 511 -4.03 -33.20 -6.85
N ASP A 512 -2.90 -32.61 -7.25
CA ASP A 512 -1.97 -33.19 -8.21
C ASP A 512 -1.32 -34.50 -7.71
N GLU A 513 -0.98 -34.59 -6.41
CA GLU A 513 -0.47 -35.84 -5.82
C GLU A 513 -1.54 -36.93 -5.83
N LEU A 514 -2.78 -36.59 -5.48
CA LEU A 514 -3.92 -37.51 -5.49
C LEU A 514 -4.26 -37.98 -6.91
N TYR A 515 -4.19 -37.09 -7.89
CA TYR A 515 -4.38 -37.39 -9.30
C TYR A 515 -3.30 -38.35 -9.82
N GLU A 516 -2.03 -38.08 -9.53
CA GLU A 516 -0.92 -38.97 -9.90
C GLU A 516 -1.09 -40.38 -9.31
N GLU A 517 -1.48 -40.49 -8.04
CA GLU A 517 -1.74 -41.77 -7.38
C GLU A 517 -2.86 -42.55 -8.09
N TRP A 518 -3.92 -41.85 -8.47
CA TRP A 518 -5.02 -42.45 -9.23
C TRP A 518 -4.59 -42.88 -10.63
N CYS A 519 -3.84 -42.06 -11.37
CA CYS A 519 -3.32 -42.43 -12.69
C CYS A 519 -2.40 -43.65 -12.61
N ARG A 520 -1.45 -43.67 -11.66
CA ARG A 520 -0.56 -44.83 -11.44
C ARG A 520 -1.35 -46.09 -11.09
N LYS A 521 -2.34 -45.99 -10.20
CA LYS A 521 -3.20 -47.11 -9.80
C LYS A 521 -3.98 -47.70 -10.98
N ASN A 522 -4.43 -46.85 -11.90
CA ASN A 522 -5.25 -47.24 -13.05
C ASN A 522 -4.45 -47.42 -14.35
N LYS A 523 -3.13 -47.25 -14.32
CA LYS A 523 -2.22 -47.30 -15.49
C LYS A 523 -2.63 -46.31 -16.59
N LEU A 524 -3.02 -45.11 -16.20
CA LEU A 524 -3.33 -43.99 -17.09
C LEU A 524 -2.12 -43.09 -17.27
N ASP A 525 -2.03 -42.42 -18.42
CA ASP A 525 -1.07 -41.35 -18.62
C ASP A 525 -1.46 -40.13 -17.76
N ILE A 526 -0.47 -39.39 -17.26
CA ILE A 526 -0.66 -38.22 -16.40
C ILE A 526 -1.05 -36.98 -17.24
N LEU A 527 -0.75 -36.98 -18.54
CA LEU A 527 -1.05 -35.89 -19.49
C LEU A 527 -2.32 -36.14 -20.32
N TRP A 528 -3.29 -36.88 -19.76
CA TRP A 528 -4.47 -37.33 -20.51
C TRP A 528 -5.36 -36.20 -21.04
#